data_AF-X1F405-F1
#
_entry.id   AF-X1F405-F1
#
_cell.length_a   1.000
_cell.length_b   1.000
_cell.length_c   1.000
_cell.angle_alpha   90.00
_cell.angle_beta   90.00
_cell.angle_gamma   90.00
#
_symmetry.space_group_name_H-M   'P 1'
#
loop_
_entity.id
_entity.type
_entity.pdbx_description
1 polymer ?
#
loop_
_entity_poly.entity_id
_entity_poly.type
_entity_poly.pdbx_seq_one_letter_code
_entity_poly.pdbx_strand_id
1 'polypeptide(L)'
;IHKHQVLSNNPPVVYSGSLERLDFSEEEDDKGFYLVEIEPDGETGKRRVSFDFHRVTGRRFLTINVNIEPEDTDPTATVLRAIGEQESSIKEGIVRLQLNLPVEIEGQLRDNDIRNAVKEAHYFAIAKDIKRESRLRLGQFTAEELTPIEALKKYLETRKDLSRERAEVLLQYGERLIEEQRTRGR
;
A
#
# COMPACT_ATOMS: atom_id res chain seq x y z
N ILE A 1 -5.56 10.56 23.40
CA ILE A 1 -4.11 10.25 23.19
C ILE A 1 -3.94 8.79 23.57
N HIS A 2 -3.75 7.90 22.59
CA HIS A 2 -3.67 6.44 22.82
C HIS A 2 -2.23 5.91 22.82
N LYS A 3 -1.25 6.81 22.67
CA LYS A 3 0.18 6.54 22.68
C LYS A 3 0.78 7.01 24.00
N HIS A 4 1.69 6.21 24.58
CA HIS A 4 2.39 6.62 25.78
C HIS A 4 3.34 7.81 25.49
N GLN A 5 3.38 8.80 26.37
CA GLN A 5 4.18 10.02 26.18
C GLN A 5 4.65 10.57 27.53
N VAL A 6 5.88 11.11 27.57
CA VAL A 6 6.41 11.87 28.69
C VAL A 6 6.55 13.32 28.23
N LEU A 7 5.72 14.23 28.75
CA LEU A 7 5.75 15.65 28.38
C LEU A 7 6.72 16.46 29.24
N SER A 8 6.91 16.03 30.49
CA SER A 8 7.84 16.65 31.43
C SER A 8 8.32 15.61 32.43
N ASN A 9 9.61 15.69 32.79
CA ASN A 9 10.21 14.85 33.82
C ASN A 9 10.15 15.50 35.22
N ASN A 10 10.09 16.84 35.30
CA ASN A 10 10.03 17.55 36.57
C ASN A 10 9.28 18.91 36.46
N PRO A 11 8.05 19.03 37.01
CA PRO A 11 7.28 17.95 37.61
C PRO A 11 6.89 16.89 36.55
N PRO A 12 6.77 15.61 36.91
CA PRO A 12 6.34 14.57 35.98
C PRO A 12 4.97 14.86 35.35
N VAL A 13 4.90 14.82 34.03
CA VAL A 13 3.65 14.87 33.25
C VAL A 13 3.70 13.75 32.23
N VAL A 14 2.98 12.67 32.51
CA VAL A 14 3.02 11.44 31.70
C VAL A 14 1.62 11.03 31.27
N TYR A 15 1.52 10.52 30.04
CA TYR A 15 0.33 9.87 29.50
C TYR A 15 0.67 8.40 29.26
N SER A 16 -0.08 7.49 29.89
CA SER A 16 0.08 6.05 29.68
C SER A 16 -0.40 5.59 28.29
N GLY A 17 -1.33 6.33 27.68
CA GLY A 17 -2.07 5.85 26.53
C GLY A 17 -3.10 4.79 26.93
N SER A 18 -3.56 4.01 25.95
CA SER A 18 -4.44 2.86 26.18
C SER A 18 -3.66 1.61 26.59
N LEU A 19 -4.34 0.65 27.22
CA LEU A 19 -3.78 -0.68 27.54
C LEU A 19 -3.80 -1.63 26.33
N GLU A 20 -4.67 -1.36 25.35
CA GLU A 20 -4.82 -2.14 24.14
C GLU A 20 -4.70 -1.25 22.88
N ARG A 21 -4.38 -1.88 21.76
CA ARG A 21 -4.42 -1.26 20.44
C ARG A 21 -5.86 -1.18 19.96
N LEU A 22 -6.29 -0.01 19.49
CA LEU A 22 -7.63 0.19 18.98
C LEU A 22 -7.72 0.02 17.45
N ASP A 23 -6.68 0.41 16.74
CA ASP A 23 -6.60 0.29 15.28
C ASP A 23 -5.15 0.07 14.80
N PHE A 24 -4.99 -0.07 13.47
CA PHE A 24 -3.70 -0.31 12.83
C PHE A 24 -2.74 0.89 12.86
N SER A 25 -3.19 2.11 13.21
CA SER A 25 -2.26 3.23 13.41
C SER A 25 -1.42 3.05 14.69
N GLU A 26 -1.87 2.17 15.59
CA GLU A 26 -1.22 1.84 16.86
C GLU A 26 -0.45 0.50 16.79
N GLU A 27 -0.25 -0.08 15.60
CA GLU A 27 0.39 -1.38 15.39
C GLU A 27 1.76 -1.45 16.11
N GLU A 28 2.58 -0.44 15.92
CA GLU A 28 3.94 -0.33 16.48
C GLU A 28 3.98 0.31 17.89
N ASP A 29 2.83 0.69 18.46
CA ASP A 29 2.82 1.37 19.76
C ASP A 29 2.97 0.38 20.92
N ASP A 30 3.91 0.66 21.82
CA ASP A 30 3.97 0.02 23.12
C ASP A 30 2.75 0.42 23.96
N LYS A 31 2.04 -0.58 24.49
CA LYS A 31 0.90 -0.39 25.39
C LYS A 31 1.29 -0.78 26.81
N GLY A 32 0.73 -0.10 27.80
CA GLY A 32 1.15 -0.28 29.17
C GLY A 32 0.57 0.75 30.13
N PHE A 33 1.10 0.72 31.35
CA PHE A 33 0.73 1.66 32.40
C PHE A 33 1.98 2.18 33.10
N TYR A 34 1.86 3.34 33.76
CA TYR A 34 2.92 3.86 34.62
C TYR A 34 2.67 3.42 36.07
N LEU A 35 3.72 2.88 36.70
CA LEU A 35 3.81 2.85 38.15
C LEU A 35 4.41 4.19 38.59
N VAL A 36 3.68 4.94 39.42
CA VAL A 36 4.14 6.24 39.93
C VAL A 36 4.29 6.16 41.44
N GLU A 37 5.49 6.44 41.93
CA GLU A 37 5.80 6.48 43.35
C GLU A 37 6.00 7.93 43.79
N ILE A 38 5.35 8.31 44.89
CA ILE A 38 5.38 9.67 45.42
C ILE A 38 5.76 9.58 46.89
N GLU A 39 6.97 10.04 47.20
CA GLU A 39 7.52 10.01 48.55
C GLU A 39 7.70 11.43 49.10
N PRO A 40 7.36 11.66 50.38
CA PRO A 40 7.71 12.91 51.04
C PRO A 40 9.22 12.97 51.29
N ASP A 41 9.86 14.04 50.85
CA ASP A 41 11.24 14.36 51.23
C ASP A 41 11.23 15.01 52.62
N GLY A 42 11.67 14.26 53.63
CA GLY A 42 11.68 14.68 55.04
C GLY A 42 12.57 15.89 55.34
N GLU A 43 13.53 16.22 54.48
CA GLU A 43 14.45 17.34 54.69
C GLU A 43 13.98 18.62 54.00
N THR A 44 13.38 18.52 52.81
CA THR A 44 13.01 19.68 51.99
C THR A 44 11.51 19.98 51.98
N GLY A 45 10.67 19.08 52.48
CA GLY A 45 9.21 19.18 52.46
C GLY A 45 8.59 19.04 51.05
N LYS A 46 9.41 18.80 50.02
CA LYS A 46 8.96 18.55 48.64
C LYS A 46 8.60 17.08 48.45
N ARG A 47 7.84 16.78 47.39
CA ARG A 47 7.57 15.39 46.99
C ARG A 47 8.62 14.94 45.99
N ARG A 48 9.28 13.81 46.27
CA ARG A 48 10.08 13.08 45.29
C ARG A 48 9.12 12.18 44.51
N VAL A 49 9.17 12.27 43.18
CA VAL A 49 8.28 11.51 42.30
C VAL A 49 9.11 10.75 41.29
N SER A 50 8.93 9.43 41.22
CA SER A 50 9.46 8.54 40.18
C SER A 50 8.31 7.92 39.41
N PHE A 51 8.55 7.56 38.15
CA PHE A 51 7.59 6.85 37.33
C PHE A 51 8.31 5.86 36.41
N ASP A 52 7.75 4.67 36.24
CA ASP A 52 8.26 3.63 35.36
C ASP A 52 7.16 3.06 34.48
N PHE A 53 7.46 2.79 33.20
CA PHE A 53 6.48 2.29 32.24
C PHE A 53 6.52 0.77 32.14
N HIS A 54 5.44 0.13 32.59
CA HIS A 54 5.27 -1.31 32.50
C HIS A 54 4.47 -1.66 31.24
N ARG A 55 5.15 -2.32 30.29
CA ARG A 55 4.54 -2.81 29.04
C ARG A 55 3.58 -3.96 29.34
N VAL A 56 2.45 -3.98 28.64
CA VAL A 56 1.52 -5.11 28.63
C VAL A 56 1.50 -5.76 27.26
N THR A 57 1.43 -7.09 27.24
CA THR A 57 1.24 -7.83 25.99
C THR A 57 -0.24 -7.90 25.69
N GLY A 58 -0.72 -6.96 24.87
CA GLY A 58 -2.07 -7.01 24.29
C GLY A 58 -2.13 -7.85 23.02
N ARG A 59 -3.33 -7.96 22.45
CA ARG A 59 -3.52 -8.57 21.12
C ARG A 59 -2.71 -7.79 20.08
N ARG A 60 -1.99 -8.52 19.23
CA ARG A 60 -1.16 -7.93 18.18
C ARG A 60 -2.01 -7.50 17.00
N PHE A 61 -1.69 -6.33 16.47
CA PHE A 61 -2.11 -5.93 15.14
C PHE A 61 -0.94 -6.24 14.20
N LEU A 62 -1.23 -6.72 12.99
CA LEU A 62 -0.21 -7.11 12.03
C LEU A 62 -0.66 -6.74 10.61
N THR A 63 0.12 -5.92 9.92
CA THR A 63 -0.04 -5.64 8.50
C THR A 63 0.95 -6.47 7.69
N ILE A 64 0.43 -7.35 6.83
CA ILE A 64 1.25 -8.10 5.86
C ILE A 64 1.10 -7.41 4.51
N ASN A 65 2.17 -6.79 4.03
CA ASN A 65 2.22 -6.12 2.74
C ASN A 65 2.85 -7.05 1.70
N VAL A 66 2.12 -7.35 0.63
CA VAL A 66 2.61 -8.17 -0.48
C VAL A 66 2.51 -7.37 -1.77
N ASN A 67 3.65 -7.18 -2.43
CA ASN A 67 3.71 -6.63 -3.78
C ASN A 67 3.86 -7.78 -4.76
N ILE A 68 2.99 -7.82 -5.76
CA ILE A 68 2.96 -8.85 -6.79
C ILE A 68 3.31 -8.19 -8.11
N GLU A 69 4.39 -8.67 -8.74
CA GLU A 69 4.87 -8.14 -10.02
C GLU A 69 4.01 -8.64 -11.18
N PRO A 70 3.90 -7.87 -12.29
CA PRO A 70 3.10 -8.26 -13.46
C PRO A 70 3.48 -9.61 -14.07
N GLU A 71 4.76 -10.00 -13.97
CA GLU A 71 5.30 -11.23 -14.52
C GLU A 71 5.17 -12.43 -13.57
N ASP A 72 4.56 -12.26 -12.38
CA ASP A 72 4.36 -13.36 -11.44
C ASP A 72 3.43 -14.43 -12.04
N THR A 73 3.92 -15.66 -12.08
CA THR A 73 3.24 -16.82 -12.67
C THR A 73 2.34 -17.56 -11.67
N ASP A 74 2.54 -17.37 -10.36
CA ASP A 74 1.66 -17.88 -9.32
C ASP A 74 1.53 -16.85 -8.19
N PRO A 75 0.71 -15.81 -8.40
CA PRO A 75 0.53 -14.75 -7.41
C PRO A 75 -0.04 -15.27 -6.09
N THR A 76 -0.77 -16.40 -6.10
CA THR A 76 -1.27 -17.03 -4.88
C THR A 76 -0.11 -17.59 -4.05
N ALA A 77 0.83 -18.30 -4.68
CA ALA A 77 1.99 -18.85 -3.97
C ALA A 77 2.87 -17.74 -3.35
N THR A 78 3.04 -16.62 -4.06
CA THR A 78 3.74 -15.44 -3.53
C THR A 78 3.08 -14.90 -2.26
N VAL A 79 1.75 -14.78 -2.26
CA VAL A 79 0.99 -14.35 -1.07
C VAL A 79 1.11 -15.37 0.07
N LEU A 80 0.96 -16.66 -0.22
CA LEU A 80 1.05 -17.72 0.79
C LEU A 80 2.43 -17.78 1.46
N ARG A 81 3.51 -17.55 0.70
CA ARG A 81 4.87 -17.46 1.25
C ARG A 81 4.99 -16.30 2.24
N ALA A 82 4.51 -15.11 1.87
CA ALA A 82 4.54 -13.94 2.74
C ALA A 82 3.72 -14.14 4.03
N ILE A 83 2.58 -14.84 3.94
CA ILE A 83 1.78 -15.24 5.11
C ILE A 83 2.56 -16.23 5.98
N GLY A 84 3.18 -17.24 5.37
CA GLY A 84 3.96 -18.27 6.08
C GLY A 84 5.15 -17.72 6.85
N GLU A 85 5.83 -16.68 6.32
CA GLU A 85 6.91 -15.98 7.03
C GLU A 85 6.45 -15.31 8.34
N GLN A 86 5.14 -15.08 8.50
CA GLN A 86 4.54 -14.41 9.64
C GLN A 86 3.58 -15.32 10.45
N GLU A 87 3.59 -16.64 10.20
CA GLU A 87 2.63 -17.61 10.78
C GLU A 87 2.52 -17.50 12.30
N SER A 88 3.65 -17.39 13.00
CA SER A 88 3.69 -17.24 14.46
C SER A 88 3.04 -15.95 14.98
N SER A 89 3.01 -14.89 14.16
CA SER A 89 2.45 -13.58 14.51
C SER A 89 0.98 -13.44 14.13
N ILE A 90 0.50 -14.28 13.21
CA ILE A 90 -0.90 -14.30 12.75
C ILE A 90 -1.82 -14.87 13.82
N LYS A 91 -1.36 -15.94 14.51
CA LYS A 91 -2.17 -16.65 15.49
C LYS A 91 -2.71 -15.69 16.57
N GLU A 92 -4.04 -15.69 16.73
CA GLU A 92 -4.78 -14.83 17.69
C GLU A 92 -4.64 -13.30 17.47
N GLY A 93 -3.92 -12.87 16.42
CA GLY A 93 -3.73 -11.48 16.04
C GLY A 93 -4.89 -10.89 15.25
N ILE A 94 -4.89 -9.56 15.11
CA ILE A 94 -5.73 -8.80 14.18
C ILE A 94 -4.89 -8.50 12.94
N VAL A 95 -5.19 -9.17 11.83
CA VAL A 95 -4.33 -9.16 10.64
C VAL A 95 -4.95 -8.35 9.51
N ARG A 96 -4.14 -7.54 8.84
CA ARG A 96 -4.51 -6.83 7.60
C ARG A 96 -3.53 -7.25 6.51
N LEU A 97 -4.03 -8.02 5.54
CA LEU A 97 -3.28 -8.38 4.35
C LEU A 97 -3.52 -7.31 3.28
N GLN A 98 -2.47 -6.61 2.87
CA GLN A 98 -2.53 -5.63 1.77
C GLN A 98 -1.80 -6.21 0.56
N LEU A 99 -2.55 -6.45 -0.50
CA LEU A 99 -2.05 -6.99 -1.77
C LEU A 99 -1.97 -5.86 -2.79
N ASN A 100 -0.77 -5.53 -3.24
CA ASN A 100 -0.56 -4.58 -4.32
C ASN A 100 -0.26 -5.38 -5.59
N LEU A 101 -1.13 -5.28 -6.59
CA LEU A 101 -1.01 -6.09 -7.80
C LEU A 101 -1.55 -5.38 -9.05
N PRO A 102 -1.04 -5.69 -10.24
CA PRO A 102 -1.62 -5.26 -11.50
C PRO A 102 -2.96 -5.94 -11.78
N VAL A 103 -3.82 -5.27 -12.55
CA VAL A 103 -5.18 -5.77 -12.86
C VAL A 103 -5.16 -7.07 -13.68
N GLU A 104 -4.12 -7.26 -14.48
CA GLU A 104 -3.94 -8.39 -15.39
C GLU A 104 -3.83 -9.73 -14.66
N ILE A 105 -3.28 -9.73 -13.43
CA ILE A 105 -3.06 -10.94 -12.63
C ILE A 105 -4.04 -11.09 -11.47
N GLU A 106 -4.92 -10.10 -11.25
CA GLU A 106 -5.92 -10.14 -10.17
C GLU A 106 -6.81 -11.39 -10.25
N GLY A 107 -7.26 -11.73 -11.46
CA GLY A 107 -8.11 -12.90 -11.70
C GLY A 107 -7.42 -14.25 -11.43
N GLN A 108 -6.10 -14.27 -11.25
CA GLN A 108 -5.33 -15.48 -10.97
C GLN A 108 -5.23 -15.78 -9.47
N LEU A 109 -5.63 -14.84 -8.60
CA LEU A 109 -5.61 -15.03 -7.15
C LEU A 109 -6.70 -16.02 -6.71
N ARG A 110 -6.29 -17.03 -5.94
CA ARG A 110 -7.20 -17.98 -5.29
C ARG A 110 -7.56 -17.47 -3.90
N ASP A 111 -8.60 -16.64 -3.83
CA ASP A 111 -9.04 -16.00 -2.57
C ASP A 111 -9.32 -17.00 -1.43
N ASN A 112 -9.82 -18.20 -1.73
CA ASN A 112 -10.07 -19.22 -0.72
C ASN A 112 -8.77 -19.73 -0.07
N ASP A 113 -7.71 -19.92 -0.85
CA ASP A 113 -6.42 -20.40 -0.34
C ASP A 113 -5.81 -19.33 0.58
N ILE A 114 -5.88 -18.07 0.17
CA ILE A 114 -5.39 -16.93 0.95
C ILE A 114 -6.17 -16.80 2.27
N ARG A 115 -7.51 -16.87 2.23
CA ARG A 115 -8.35 -16.84 3.43
C ARG A 115 -8.06 -18.00 4.38
N ASN A 116 -7.86 -19.20 3.85
CA ASN A 116 -7.50 -20.37 4.64
C ASN A 116 -6.15 -20.22 5.33
N ALA A 117 -5.20 -19.53 4.71
CA ALA A 117 -3.88 -19.31 5.28
C ALA A 117 -3.88 -18.30 6.45
N VAL A 118 -4.80 -17.34 6.47
CA VAL A 118 -4.93 -16.34 7.56
C VAL A 118 -6.01 -16.71 8.59
N LYS A 119 -6.63 -17.89 8.49
CA LYS A 119 -7.80 -18.27 9.31
C LYS A 119 -7.53 -18.36 10.81
N GLU A 120 -6.28 -18.55 11.23
CA GLU A 120 -5.89 -18.64 12.64
C GLU A 120 -5.81 -17.26 13.31
N ALA A 121 -5.91 -16.18 12.54
CA ALA A 121 -6.08 -14.85 13.08
C ALA A 121 -7.41 -14.75 13.85
N HIS A 122 -7.40 -13.99 14.94
CA HIS A 122 -8.64 -13.65 15.64
C HIS A 122 -9.58 -12.84 14.75
N TYR A 123 -9.00 -11.96 13.93
CA TYR A 123 -9.70 -11.23 12.89
C TYR A 123 -8.74 -10.98 11.74
N PHE A 124 -9.24 -11.05 10.49
CA PHE A 124 -8.45 -10.66 9.33
C PHE A 124 -9.25 -9.83 8.34
N ALA A 125 -8.55 -8.92 7.66
CA ALA A 125 -9.06 -8.20 6.50
C ALA A 125 -8.07 -8.33 5.34
N ILE A 126 -8.59 -8.52 4.13
CA ILE A 126 -7.80 -8.59 2.90
C ILE A 126 -8.18 -7.38 2.06
N ALA A 127 -7.20 -6.52 1.77
CA ALA A 127 -7.33 -5.38 0.88
C ALA A 127 -6.49 -5.62 -0.37
N LYS A 128 -7.06 -5.37 -1.55
CA LYS A 128 -6.37 -5.44 -2.84
C LYS A 128 -6.28 -4.03 -3.40
N ASP A 129 -5.06 -3.52 -3.57
CA ASP A 129 -4.78 -2.30 -4.32
C ASP A 129 -4.36 -2.68 -5.75
N ILE A 130 -5.29 -2.45 -6.68
CA ILE A 130 -5.15 -2.89 -8.07
C ILE A 130 -4.57 -1.75 -8.89
N LYS A 131 -3.30 -1.87 -9.25
CA LYS A 131 -2.61 -0.95 -10.14
C LYS A 131 -3.08 -1.19 -11.56
N ARG A 132 -3.90 -0.29 -12.08
CA ARG A 132 -4.15 -0.23 -13.52
C ARG A 132 -2.99 0.50 -14.13
N GLU A 133 -2.23 -0.16 -15.02
CA GLU A 133 -1.40 0.61 -15.93
C GLU A 133 -2.34 1.62 -16.61
N SER A 134 -2.04 2.90 -16.41
CA SER A 134 -2.72 3.94 -17.15
C SER A 134 -2.46 3.60 -18.61
N ARG A 135 -3.46 3.07 -19.32
CA ARG A 135 -3.49 3.08 -20.78
C ARG A 135 -2.89 4.40 -21.19
N LEU A 136 -1.78 4.39 -21.93
CA LEU A 136 -1.07 5.57 -22.40
C LEU A 136 -2.12 6.59 -22.86
N ARG A 137 -2.47 7.52 -21.96
CA ARG A 137 -3.27 8.66 -22.33
C ARG A 137 -2.32 9.42 -23.24
N LEU A 138 -2.73 9.61 -24.49
CA LEU A 138 -2.02 10.41 -25.49
C LEU A 138 -1.96 11.88 -25.04
N GLY A 139 -1.33 12.16 -23.90
CA GLY A 139 -1.32 13.45 -23.23
C GLY A 139 -2.71 14.01 -22.91
N GLN A 140 -2.77 15.34 -22.83
CA GLN A 140 -3.94 16.19 -22.54
C GLN A 140 -5.04 16.20 -23.61
N PHE A 141 -4.91 15.42 -24.69
CA PHE A 141 -5.84 15.49 -25.81
C PHE A 141 -6.85 14.35 -25.73
N THR A 142 -8.14 14.67 -25.73
CA THR A 142 -9.18 13.69 -26.01
C THR A 142 -9.02 13.21 -27.45
N ALA A 143 -9.30 11.93 -27.73
CA ALA A 143 -9.18 11.36 -29.07
C ALA A 143 -10.01 12.10 -30.14
N GLU A 144 -10.96 12.93 -29.69
CA GLU A 144 -11.87 13.75 -30.49
C GLU A 144 -11.23 15.04 -31.02
N GLU A 145 -10.09 15.49 -30.46
CA GLU A 145 -9.40 16.73 -30.85
C GLU A 145 -8.23 16.49 -31.82
N LEU A 146 -7.80 15.24 -31.99
CA LEU A 146 -6.66 14.91 -32.84
C LEU A 146 -7.10 14.74 -34.29
N THR A 147 -6.40 15.42 -35.21
CA THR A 147 -6.55 15.09 -36.63
C THR A 147 -6.03 13.67 -36.89
N PRO A 148 -6.55 12.96 -37.91
CA PRO A 148 -6.09 11.60 -38.23
C PRO A 148 -4.57 11.50 -38.43
N ILE A 149 -3.93 12.56 -38.94
CA ILE A 149 -2.48 12.58 -39.14
C ILE A 149 -1.71 12.75 -37.84
N GLU A 150 -2.18 13.59 -36.92
CA GLU A 150 -1.56 13.76 -35.60
C GLU A 150 -1.69 12.48 -34.76
N ALA A 151 -2.82 11.79 -34.88
CA ALA A 151 -3.03 10.48 -34.25
C ALA A 151 -2.04 9.43 -34.78
N LEU A 152 -1.86 9.37 -36.11
CA LEU A 152 -0.90 8.46 -36.74
C LEU A 152 0.54 8.75 -36.29
N LYS A 153 0.94 10.03 -36.28
CA LYS A 153 2.28 10.44 -35.86
C LYS A 153 2.57 10.02 -34.42
N LYS A 154 1.67 10.34 -33.48
CA LYS A 154 1.84 9.96 -32.07
C LYS A 154 1.86 8.44 -31.89
N TYR A 155 1.02 7.70 -32.63
CA TYR A 155 1.05 6.24 -32.58
C TYR A 155 2.43 5.68 -32.98
N LEU A 156 3.02 6.19 -34.07
CA LEU A 156 4.36 5.78 -34.51
C LEU A 156 5.46 6.14 -33.49
N GLU A 157 5.33 7.28 -32.78
CA GLU A 157 6.27 7.68 -31.71
C GLU A 157 6.23 6.75 -30.48
N THR A 158 5.09 6.08 -30.21
CA THR A 158 4.99 5.13 -29.09
C THR A 158 5.59 3.75 -29.39
N ARG A 159 5.84 3.45 -30.67
CA ARG A 159 6.34 2.15 -31.13
C ARG A 159 7.87 2.09 -31.05
N LYS A 160 8.38 1.62 -29.91
CA LYS A 160 9.83 1.44 -29.66
C LYS A 160 10.48 0.40 -30.58
N ASP A 161 9.70 -0.44 -31.24
CA ASP A 161 10.13 -1.47 -32.19
C ASP A 161 10.34 -0.94 -33.62
N LEU A 162 10.00 0.33 -33.89
CA LEU A 162 10.16 0.95 -35.21
C LEU A 162 11.40 1.86 -35.24
N SER A 163 12.24 1.67 -36.26
CA SER A 163 13.30 2.63 -36.59
C SER A 163 12.70 3.95 -37.06
N ARG A 164 13.35 5.07 -36.72
CA ARG A 164 12.91 6.42 -37.13
C ARG A 164 12.66 6.57 -38.63
N GLU A 165 13.53 5.98 -39.46
CA GLU A 165 13.40 6.00 -40.92
C GLU A 165 12.11 5.30 -41.39
N ARG A 166 11.78 4.14 -40.83
CA ARG A 166 10.52 3.44 -41.12
C ARG A 166 9.30 4.24 -40.65
N ALA A 167 9.38 4.90 -39.49
CA ALA A 167 8.29 5.72 -38.99
C ALA A 167 7.99 6.90 -39.94
N GLU A 168 9.02 7.56 -40.47
CA GLU A 168 8.87 8.65 -41.45
C GLU A 168 8.24 8.17 -42.76
N VAL A 169 8.69 7.01 -43.27
CA VAL A 169 8.09 6.40 -44.48
C VAL A 169 6.62 6.06 -44.26
N LEU A 170 6.28 5.43 -43.14
CA LEU A 170 4.90 5.08 -42.80
C LEU A 170 4.01 6.32 -42.64
N LEU A 171 4.55 7.42 -42.11
CA LEU A 171 3.83 8.68 -41.99
C LEU A 171 3.50 9.26 -43.37
N GLN A 172 4.47 9.30 -44.29
CA GLN A 172 4.25 9.79 -45.66
C GLN A 172 3.19 8.97 -46.43
N TYR A 173 3.22 7.64 -46.31
CA TYR A 173 2.19 6.80 -46.91
C TYR A 173 0.82 7.00 -46.26
N GLY A 174 0.79 7.17 -44.93
CA GLY A 174 -0.42 7.47 -44.19
C GLY A 174 -1.06 8.79 -44.60
N GLU A 175 -0.27 9.86 -44.76
CA GLU A 175 -0.74 11.17 -45.24
C GLU A 175 -1.45 11.05 -46.59
N ARG A 176 -0.82 10.37 -47.56
CA ARG A 176 -1.38 10.19 -48.90
C ARG A 176 -2.69 9.42 -48.88
N LEU A 177 -2.77 8.34 -48.10
CA LEU A 177 -4.00 7.53 -47.99
C LEU A 177 -5.13 8.30 -47.31
N ILE A 178 -4.83 9.09 -46.29
CA ILE A 178 -5.82 9.92 -45.59
C ILE A 178 -6.36 11.01 -46.52
N GLU A 179 -5.49 11.63 -47.32
CA GLU A 179 -5.87 12.66 -48.29
C GLU A 179 -6.68 12.09 -49.48
N GLU A 180 -6.31 10.91 -49.98
CA GLU A 180 -7.07 10.17 -51.00
C GLU A 180 -8.48 9.80 -50.52
N GLN A 181 -8.63 9.37 -49.27
CA GLN A 181 -9.96 9.08 -48.69
C GLN A 181 -10.80 10.35 -48.50
N ARG A 182 -10.17 11.46 -48.10
CA ARG A 182 -10.85 12.75 -47.92
C ARG A 182 -11.34 13.36 -49.24
N THR A 183 -10.64 13.10 -50.33
CA THR A 183 -11.01 13.54 -51.68
C THR A 183 -12.04 12.63 -52.35
N ARG A 184 -12.03 11.32 -52.06
CA ARG A 184 -13.07 10.37 -52.52
C ARG A 184 -14.40 10.45 -51.77
N GLY A 185 -14.40 10.92 -50.53
CA GLY A 185 -15.60 11.06 -49.70
C GLY A 185 -16.36 12.39 -49.87
N ARG A 186 -16.00 13.22 -50.86
CA ARG A 186 -16.64 14.50 -51.18
C ARG A 186 -17.46 14.42 -52.46
#